data_AF-A0A5A8DRU8-F1
#
_entry.id   AF-A0A5A8DRU8-F1
#
_cell.length_a   1.000
_cell.length_b   1.000
_cell.length_c   1.000
_cell.angle_alpha   90.00
_cell.angle_beta   90.00
_cell.angle_gamma   90.00
#
_symmetry.space_group_name_H-M   'P 1'
#
loop_
_entity.id
_entity.type
_entity.pdbx_description
1 polymer ?
#
loop_
_entity_poly.entity_id
_entity_poly.type
_entity_poly.pdbx_seq_one_letter_code
_entity_poly.pdbx_strand_id
1 'polypeptide(L)'
;MACVSVPAQQEPADSAEPALARPVNAKAQVLWATVKLGYDSLLVDTDVAFLQNPLPVLADYDRAHQQVRCGSAGAEPFLPHYPWLGAHVAESASTCESVIDLQAQRDEEHGIGAGFMRVKATPGGLLLLSRAMALSLKAPELTLQQSVSQAVGQLRGVITANTLPPATFPSRLVHLARPSRVFAYHQPCPKCVVVHSSWLTGHAAKVWRMKDQMLWSLDGPKKYYSDPKRKYIEYSNPSSMASQEAELNALKAAFMLGAMLDRTVILPEFRCHRCPTADGKGTTPRCSDMVTRCSLGAFGQLDLAKFAGAIPEDLFRERMFRYNPLTPKSAWGGSLFDSPVHLSFDSGKGGIGSLQASPEPGWEIQSSRAPEILSGAEVHPDNVLTPAADGSPTEDEVIAWFGSQTAPVLRFEHLYGLRPQFRHPARASAFDAMWNRATGM
;
A
#
# COMPACT_ATOMS: atom_id res chain seq x y z
N MET A 1 7.45 -16.19 24.74
CA MET A 1 7.76 -15.58 23.43
C MET A 1 7.87 -14.09 23.63
N ALA A 2 9.04 -13.51 23.34
CA ALA A 2 9.23 -12.06 23.42
C ALA A 2 9.04 -11.46 22.02
N CYS A 3 8.14 -10.49 21.89
CA CYS A 3 8.02 -9.68 20.68
C CYS A 3 8.90 -8.44 20.86
N VAL A 4 9.89 -8.28 19.99
CA VAL A 4 10.77 -7.12 20.00
C VAL A 4 10.43 -6.27 18.78
N SER A 5 9.84 -5.10 19.00
CA SER A 5 9.75 -4.04 17.98
C SER A 5 10.93 -3.09 18.14
N VAL A 6 11.82 -3.03 17.15
CA VAL A 6 12.85 -1.99 17.09
C VAL A 6 12.25 -0.78 16.39
N PRO A 7 12.21 0.42 16.99
CA PRO A 7 11.63 1.60 16.36
C PRO A 7 12.36 1.93 15.05
N ALA A 8 11.60 2.22 14.00
CA ALA A 8 12.14 2.71 12.73
C ALA A 8 12.80 4.07 12.97
N GLN A 9 14.12 4.15 12.82
CA GLN A 9 14.77 5.44 12.57
C GLN A 9 14.57 5.77 11.09
N GLN A 10 14.21 7.03 10.80
CA GLN A 10 13.98 7.54 9.45
C GLN A 10 15.09 7.07 8.51
N GLU A 11 14.74 6.28 7.49
CA GLU A 11 15.65 6.00 6.39
C GLU A 11 15.93 7.33 5.67
N PRO A 12 17.20 7.76 5.55
CA PRO A 12 17.51 8.89 4.71
C PRO A 12 17.13 8.55 3.27
N ALA A 13 16.37 9.45 2.65
CA ALA A 13 16.10 9.39 1.23
C ALA A 13 17.43 9.46 0.48
N ASP A 14 17.71 8.45 -0.34
CA ASP A 14 18.70 8.47 -1.42
C ASP A 14 20.15 8.83 -1.07
N SER A 15 20.71 8.26 0.00
CA SER A 15 22.17 8.20 0.13
C SER A 15 22.63 6.84 0.62
N ALA A 16 23.40 6.14 -0.22
CA ALA A 16 24.24 5.02 0.16
C ALA A 16 25.30 5.50 1.17
N GLU A 17 24.95 5.60 2.45
CA GLU A 17 25.86 5.97 3.54
C GLU A 17 25.96 4.85 4.60
N PRO A 18 27.11 4.76 5.32
CA PRO A 18 27.37 3.78 6.38
C PRO A 18 26.40 3.81 7.57
N ALA A 19 25.42 4.71 7.57
CA ALA A 19 24.36 4.82 8.57
C ALA A 19 23.44 3.58 8.63
N LEU A 20 23.24 2.85 7.51
CA LEU A 20 22.37 1.67 7.46
C LEU A 20 22.94 0.45 8.22
N ALA A 21 24.26 0.39 8.43
CA ALA A 21 24.92 -0.72 9.10
C ALA A 21 24.58 -0.77 10.62
N ARG A 22 24.28 0.37 11.25
CA ARG A 22 23.97 0.43 12.70
C ARG A 22 22.61 -0.20 13.06
N PRO A 23 21.48 0.11 12.39
CA PRO A 23 20.18 -0.51 12.67
C PRO A 23 20.12 -2.01 12.39
N VAL A 24 20.76 -2.45 11.29
CA VAL A 24 20.85 -3.88 10.91
C VAL A 24 21.50 -4.71 12.01
N ASN A 25 22.58 -4.17 12.60
CA ASN A 25 23.26 -4.79 13.72
C ASN A 25 22.42 -4.78 15.00
N ALA A 26 21.61 -3.75 15.24
CA ALA A 26 20.74 -3.70 16.41
C ALA A 26 19.66 -4.80 16.38
N LYS A 27 18.97 -5.00 15.24
CA LYS A 27 17.96 -6.07 15.09
C LYS A 27 18.58 -7.45 15.35
N ALA A 28 19.72 -7.73 14.72
CA ALA A 28 20.44 -8.99 14.88
C ALA A 28 20.92 -9.21 16.32
N GLN A 29 21.47 -8.17 16.96
CA GLN A 29 21.96 -8.23 18.33
C GLN A 29 20.84 -8.52 19.34
N VAL A 30 19.70 -7.83 19.22
CA VAL A 30 18.58 -8.07 20.13
C VAL A 30 18.00 -9.47 19.92
N LEU A 31 17.86 -9.90 18.66
CA LEU A 31 17.40 -11.26 18.36
C LEU A 31 18.38 -12.32 18.89
N TRP A 32 19.69 -12.11 18.73
CA TRP A 32 20.71 -13.01 19.26
C TRP A 32 20.70 -13.05 20.79
N ALA A 33 20.58 -11.89 21.46
CA ALA A 33 20.56 -11.80 22.90
C ALA A 33 19.33 -12.53 23.50
N THR A 34 18.16 -12.36 22.88
CA THR A 34 16.93 -13.03 23.32
C THR A 34 16.99 -14.55 23.13
N VAL A 35 17.49 -15.01 21.99
CA VAL A 35 17.73 -16.45 21.72
C VAL A 35 18.77 -17.03 22.69
N LYS A 36 19.85 -16.29 22.98
CA LYS A 36 20.88 -16.70 23.95
C LYS A 36 20.34 -16.85 25.37
N LEU A 37 19.31 -16.08 25.73
CA LEU A 37 18.62 -16.18 27.02
C LEU A 37 17.61 -17.35 27.09
N GLY A 38 17.50 -18.17 26.04
CA GLY A 38 16.60 -19.32 26.00
C GLY A 38 15.21 -19.02 25.44
N TYR A 39 14.99 -17.84 24.84
CA TYR A 39 13.68 -17.48 24.28
C TYR A 39 13.58 -17.74 22.77
N ASP A 40 12.56 -18.50 22.37
CA ASP A 40 12.04 -18.45 21.00
C ASP A 40 11.59 -17.02 20.68
N SER A 41 12.13 -16.49 19.59
CA SER A 41 12.04 -15.08 19.26
C SER A 41 11.51 -14.88 17.84
N LEU A 42 10.51 -14.01 17.70
CA LEU A 42 9.93 -13.62 16.42
C LEU A 42 10.33 -12.18 16.11
N LEU A 43 11.13 -12.01 15.05
CA LEU A 43 11.48 -10.72 14.48
C LEU A 43 10.43 -10.31 13.45
N VAL A 44 10.00 -9.06 13.54
CA VAL A 44 8.97 -8.47 12.69
C VAL A 44 9.40 -7.04 12.33
N ASP A 45 9.42 -6.73 11.04
CA ASP A 45 9.62 -5.36 10.56
C ASP A 45 8.37 -4.50 10.79
N THR A 46 8.57 -3.19 10.90
CA THR A 46 7.49 -2.23 11.18
C THR A 46 6.48 -2.10 10.04
N ASP A 47 6.81 -2.61 8.85
CA ASP A 47 5.96 -2.63 7.67
C ASP A 47 5.32 -4.01 7.42
N VAL A 48 5.26 -4.86 8.44
CA VAL A 48 4.47 -6.09 8.46
C VAL A 48 3.09 -5.82 9.06
N ALA A 49 2.04 -6.13 8.30
CA ALA A 49 0.66 -6.14 8.76
C ALA A 49 0.23 -7.56 9.13
N PHE A 50 -0.36 -7.72 10.32
CA PHE A 50 -0.95 -8.98 10.76
C PHE A 50 -2.42 -9.03 10.36
N LEU A 51 -2.79 -10.02 9.58
CA LEU A 51 -4.19 -10.30 9.23
C LEU A 51 -4.81 -11.33 10.16
N GLN A 52 -3.97 -12.20 10.75
CA GLN A 52 -4.33 -13.21 11.72
C GLN A 52 -3.24 -13.34 12.78
N ASN A 53 -3.53 -14.00 13.89
CA ASN A 53 -2.50 -14.36 14.88
C ASN A 53 -1.53 -15.39 14.27
N PRO A 54 -0.24 -15.08 14.08
CA PRO A 54 0.70 -15.99 13.42
C PRO A 54 1.16 -17.14 14.31
N LEU A 55 1.05 -17.02 15.64
CA LEU A 55 1.70 -17.95 16.56
C LEU A 55 1.14 -19.38 16.48
N PRO A 56 -0.19 -19.60 16.45
CA PRO A 56 -0.73 -20.95 16.26
C PRO A 56 -0.27 -21.57 14.95
N VAL A 57 -0.27 -20.77 13.87
CA VAL A 57 0.13 -21.22 12.53
C VAL A 57 1.60 -21.64 12.51
N LEU A 58 2.50 -20.84 13.09
CA LEU A 58 3.92 -21.18 13.20
C LEU A 58 4.16 -22.47 14.02
N ALA A 59 3.38 -22.68 15.09
CA ALA A 59 3.44 -23.88 15.91
C ALA A 59 2.90 -25.13 15.18
N ASP A 60 1.86 -24.99 14.36
CA ASP A 60 1.37 -26.07 13.50
C ASP A 60 2.44 -26.49 12.48
N TYR A 61 3.15 -25.53 11.89
CA TYR A 61 4.26 -25.83 10.99
C TYR A 61 5.40 -26.60 11.66
N ASP A 62 5.71 -26.29 12.92
CA ASP A 62 6.70 -27.05 13.70
C ASP A 62 6.29 -28.53 13.80
N ARG A 63 5.05 -28.79 14.21
CA ARG A 63 4.52 -30.15 14.38
C ARG A 63 4.51 -30.94 13.08
N ALA A 64 4.09 -30.33 11.98
CA ALA A 64 3.99 -31.00 10.68
C ALA A 64 5.35 -31.47 10.15
N HIS A 65 6.43 -30.73 10.42
CA HIS A 65 7.77 -31.08 9.94
C HIS A 65 8.51 -32.06 10.87
N GLN A 66 8.18 -32.09 12.16
CA GLN A 66 8.70 -33.08 13.11
C GLN A 66 8.37 -34.52 12.70
N GLN A 67 7.22 -34.75 12.07
CA GLN A 67 6.78 -36.09 11.65
C GLN A 67 7.59 -36.68 10.48
N VAL A 68 8.31 -35.86 9.70
CA VAL A 68 8.91 -36.29 8.41
C VAL A 68 10.34 -36.86 8.54
N ARG A 69 11.08 -36.55 9.62
CA ARG A 69 12.51 -36.89 9.75
C ARG A 69 12.85 -38.10 10.63
N CYS A 70 11.86 -38.81 11.15
CA CYS A 70 12.10 -40.03 11.95
C CYS A 70 12.39 -41.29 11.09
N GLY A 71 13.09 -41.13 9.96
CA GLY A 71 13.57 -42.22 9.11
C GLY A 71 15.08 -42.42 9.31
N SER A 72 15.44 -43.52 9.95
CA SER A 72 16.79 -44.08 10.21
C SER A 72 17.95 -43.51 9.36
N ALA A 73 18.79 -42.69 9.99
CA ALA A 73 20.15 -42.41 9.52
C ALA A 73 21.12 -42.47 10.72
N GLY A 74 22.10 -43.36 10.64
CA GLY A 74 23.12 -43.57 11.67
C GLY A 74 23.92 -42.29 11.91
N ALA A 75 24.10 -41.94 13.18
CA ALA A 75 24.85 -40.78 13.61
C ALA A 75 26.37 -41.08 13.55
N GLU A 76 27.11 -40.33 12.75
CA GLU A 76 28.54 -40.09 12.98
C GLU A 76 28.73 -38.70 13.61
N PRO A 77 29.61 -38.55 14.62
CA PRO A 77 29.87 -37.27 15.24
C PRO A 77 30.86 -36.43 14.42
N PHE A 78 30.43 -35.27 13.93
CA PHE A 78 31.29 -34.31 13.24
C PHE A 78 31.27 -32.95 13.95
N LEU A 79 32.41 -32.56 14.53
CA LEU A 79 33.11 -31.25 14.38
C LEU A 79 34.03 -30.94 15.60
N PRO A 80 35.36 -30.77 15.42
CA PRO A 80 36.32 -30.57 16.51
C PRO A 80 36.78 -29.11 16.76
N HIS A 81 36.11 -28.07 16.25
CA HIS A 81 36.70 -26.71 16.20
C HIS A 81 36.10 -25.60 17.07
N TYR A 82 35.19 -25.88 18.02
CA TYR A 82 34.69 -24.86 18.97
C TYR A 82 34.54 -25.41 20.39
N PRO A 83 35.63 -25.47 21.19
CA PRO A 83 35.61 -26.14 22.50
C PRO A 83 34.74 -25.45 23.57
N TRP A 84 34.33 -24.19 23.37
CA TRP A 84 33.52 -23.44 24.34
C TRP A 84 32.00 -23.56 24.12
N LEU A 85 31.55 -24.22 23.05
CA LEU A 85 30.12 -24.54 22.85
C LEU A 85 29.71 -25.92 23.40
N GLY A 86 30.68 -26.75 23.82
CA GLY A 86 30.45 -28.17 24.15
C GLY A 86 30.06 -28.48 25.60
N ALA A 87 29.97 -27.49 26.50
CA ALA A 87 29.86 -27.77 27.95
C ALA A 87 28.42 -27.83 28.51
N HIS A 88 27.37 -27.67 27.70
CA HIS A 88 25.98 -27.65 28.20
C HIS A 88 24.99 -28.55 27.46
N VAL A 89 25.46 -29.56 26.71
CA VAL A 89 24.56 -30.53 26.09
C VAL A 89 25.02 -31.93 26.45
N ALA A 90 24.69 -32.37 27.66
CA ALA A 90 24.75 -33.79 28.00
C ALA A 90 23.55 -34.13 28.88
N GLU A 91 22.88 -35.21 28.49
CA GLU A 91 21.79 -35.92 29.17
C GLU A 91 20.36 -35.40 28.96
N SER A 92 19.76 -35.80 27.84
CA SER A 92 18.39 -36.34 27.81
C SER A 92 18.17 -37.19 26.55
N ALA A 93 17.53 -38.33 26.74
CA ALA A 93 17.38 -39.42 25.80
C ALA A 93 16.41 -39.15 24.63
N SER A 94 16.78 -39.68 23.46
CA SER A 94 15.95 -40.35 22.44
C SER A 94 14.50 -39.91 22.21
N THR A 95 14.30 -38.67 21.77
CA THR A 95 13.22 -38.35 20.81
C THR A 95 13.87 -37.66 19.63
N CYS A 96 13.69 -38.21 18.42
CA CYS A 96 14.05 -37.55 17.16
C CYS A 96 13.14 -36.34 16.93
N GLU A 97 13.19 -35.34 17.81
CA GLU A 97 12.61 -34.05 17.55
C GLU A 97 13.53 -33.36 16.54
N SER A 98 13.18 -33.39 15.26
CA SER A 98 13.81 -32.48 14.31
C SER A 98 13.38 -31.07 14.69
N VAL A 99 14.24 -30.35 15.40
CA VAL A 99 13.96 -28.99 15.81
C VAL A 99 14.20 -28.06 14.61
N ILE A 100 13.19 -27.26 14.26
CA ILE A 100 13.35 -26.20 13.26
C ILE A 100 14.03 -25.02 13.93
N ASP A 101 15.25 -24.69 13.52
CA ASP A 101 16.02 -23.57 14.08
C ASP A 101 15.51 -22.22 13.58
N LEU A 102 15.02 -22.16 12.33
CA LEU A 102 14.56 -20.95 11.66
C LEU A 102 13.27 -21.21 10.88
N GLN A 103 12.26 -20.37 11.08
CA GLN A 103 11.09 -20.25 10.20
C GLN A 103 11.05 -18.83 9.64
N ALA A 104 11.04 -18.65 8.32
CA ALA A 104 11.08 -17.31 7.74
C ALA A 104 10.34 -17.24 6.40
N GLN A 105 9.90 -16.05 6.01
CA GLN A 105 9.37 -15.83 4.66
C GLN A 105 10.44 -16.14 3.61
N ARG A 106 10.04 -16.61 2.43
CA ARG A 106 10.94 -16.71 1.28
C ARG A 106 10.84 -15.43 0.46
N ASP A 107 11.95 -14.73 0.33
CA ASP A 107 12.11 -13.62 -0.60
C ASP A 107 12.64 -14.17 -1.94
N GLU A 108 11.91 -13.95 -3.03
CA GLU A 108 12.26 -14.55 -4.32
C GLU A 108 13.57 -14.00 -4.89
N GLU A 109 13.95 -12.77 -4.54
CA GLU A 109 15.15 -12.12 -5.06
C GLU A 109 16.38 -12.39 -4.18
N HIS A 110 16.18 -12.59 -2.87
CA HIS A 110 17.26 -12.55 -1.89
C HIS A 110 17.28 -13.73 -0.90
N GLY A 111 16.46 -14.76 -1.14
CA GLY A 111 16.47 -16.01 -0.36
C GLY A 111 15.56 -15.97 0.87
N ILE A 112 16.12 -15.93 2.07
CA ILE A 112 15.37 -15.88 3.32
C ILE A 112 15.03 -14.43 3.65
N GLY A 113 13.76 -14.11 3.82
CA GLY A 113 13.28 -12.79 4.22
C GLY A 113 13.50 -12.54 5.71
N ALA A 114 14.17 -11.44 6.06
CA ALA A 114 14.47 -11.09 7.46
C ALA A 114 13.41 -10.20 8.13
N GLY A 115 12.43 -9.69 7.37
CA GLY A 115 11.38 -8.84 7.95
C GLY A 115 10.26 -9.60 8.66
N PHE A 116 10.17 -10.92 8.48
CA PHE A 116 9.33 -11.79 9.29
C PHE A 116 10.00 -13.14 9.45
N MET A 117 10.66 -13.35 10.58
CA MET A 117 11.35 -14.59 10.88
C MET A 117 11.29 -14.96 12.37
N ARG A 118 11.09 -16.24 12.65
CA ARG A 118 11.18 -16.84 13.97
C ARG A 118 12.45 -17.67 14.08
N VAL A 119 13.22 -17.41 15.12
CA VAL A 119 14.41 -18.19 15.47
C VAL A 119 14.16 -18.88 16.81
N LYS A 120 14.41 -20.18 16.86
CA LYS A 120 14.28 -20.96 18.10
C LYS A 120 15.51 -20.85 18.98
N ALA A 121 15.30 -20.99 20.29
CA ALA A 121 16.37 -21.05 21.28
C ALA A 121 17.10 -22.40 21.29
N THR A 122 17.69 -22.75 20.14
CA THR A 122 18.47 -23.98 19.94
C THR A 122 19.94 -23.66 19.70
N PRO A 123 20.84 -24.64 19.84
CA PRO A 123 22.23 -24.48 19.41
C PRO A 123 22.33 -24.06 17.93
N GLY A 124 21.48 -24.61 17.06
CA GLY A 124 21.41 -24.25 15.64
C GLY A 124 20.94 -22.81 15.40
N GLY A 125 19.92 -22.34 16.11
CA GLY A 125 19.43 -20.97 16.04
C GLY A 125 20.46 -19.95 16.54
N LEU A 126 21.14 -20.26 17.64
CA LEU A 126 22.23 -19.43 18.15
C LEU A 126 23.43 -19.39 17.20
N LEU A 127 23.80 -20.54 16.61
CA LEU A 127 24.87 -20.63 15.61
C LEU A 127 24.53 -19.81 14.36
N LEU A 128 23.30 -19.92 13.87
CA LEU A 128 22.80 -19.14 12.74
C LEU A 128 22.95 -17.63 12.99
N LEU A 129 22.43 -17.14 14.11
CA LEU A 129 22.47 -15.71 14.44
C LEU A 129 23.89 -15.21 14.67
N SER A 130 24.72 -16.01 15.36
CA SER A 130 26.14 -15.69 15.56
C SER A 130 26.88 -15.57 14.23
N ARG A 131 26.57 -16.46 13.27
CA ARG A 131 27.16 -16.42 11.94
C ARG A 131 26.67 -15.24 11.11
N ALA A 132 25.37 -14.95 11.13
CA ALA A 132 24.80 -13.80 10.45
C ALA A 132 25.41 -12.48 10.97
N MET A 133 25.54 -12.33 12.29
CA MET A 133 26.22 -11.17 12.90
C MET A 133 27.71 -11.09 12.51
N ALA A 134 28.42 -12.22 12.49
CA ALA A 134 29.82 -12.22 12.07
C ALA A 134 29.98 -11.80 10.60
N LEU A 135 29.02 -12.13 9.73
CA LEU A 135 29.00 -11.67 8.34
C LEU A 135 28.71 -10.17 8.26
N SER A 136 27.72 -9.64 8.98
CA SER A 136 27.41 -8.20 8.97
C SER A 136 28.52 -7.34 9.57
N LEU A 137 29.28 -7.86 10.54
CA LEU A 137 30.46 -7.18 11.10
C LEU A 137 31.64 -7.14 10.13
N LYS A 138 31.81 -8.18 9.31
CA LYS A 138 32.90 -8.25 8.31
C LYS A 138 32.58 -7.44 7.04
N ALA A 139 31.30 -7.32 6.72
CA ALA A 139 30.80 -6.67 5.52
C ALA A 139 29.63 -5.75 5.92
N PRO A 140 29.92 -4.54 6.41
CA PRO A 140 28.91 -3.60 6.93
C PRO A 140 27.84 -3.19 5.91
N GLU A 141 28.11 -3.37 4.61
CA GLU A 141 27.18 -3.15 3.51
C GLU A 141 26.09 -4.24 3.41
N LEU A 142 26.27 -5.39 4.06
CA LEU A 142 25.27 -6.45 4.06
C LEU A 142 24.08 -6.07 4.94
N THR A 143 22.89 -6.14 4.35
CA THR A 143 21.63 -6.10 5.08
C THR A 143 21.47 -7.34 5.95
N LEU A 144 20.62 -7.27 6.99
CA LEU A 144 20.29 -8.44 7.82
C LEU A 144 19.82 -9.62 6.97
N GLN A 145 19.01 -9.32 5.96
CA GLN A 145 18.48 -10.32 5.03
C GLN A 145 19.60 -11.05 4.29
N GLN A 146 20.56 -10.31 3.73
CA GLN A 146 21.70 -10.90 3.04
C GLN A 146 22.57 -11.72 4.00
N SER A 147 22.85 -11.20 5.20
CA SER A 147 23.64 -11.91 6.21
C SER A 147 22.97 -13.21 6.67
N VAL A 148 21.65 -13.22 6.91
CA VAL A 148 20.89 -14.42 7.28
C VAL A 148 20.87 -15.41 6.13
N SER A 149 20.55 -14.98 4.91
CA SER A 149 20.56 -15.85 3.73
C SER A 149 21.92 -16.51 3.50
N GLN A 150 23.01 -15.75 3.60
CA GLN A 150 24.37 -16.30 3.48
C GLN A 150 24.70 -17.27 4.62
N ALA A 151 24.31 -16.96 5.86
CA ALA A 151 24.53 -17.84 7.00
C ALA A 151 23.77 -19.17 6.85
N VAL A 152 22.51 -19.14 6.40
CA VAL A 152 21.72 -20.34 6.09
C VAL A 152 22.41 -21.18 5.01
N GLY A 153 22.96 -20.55 3.96
CA GLY A 153 23.73 -21.24 2.93
C GLY A 153 25.00 -21.93 3.47
N GLN A 154 25.73 -21.25 4.36
CA GLN A 154 26.97 -21.76 4.96
C GLN A 154 26.74 -22.85 6.01
N LEU A 155 25.57 -22.88 6.64
CA LEU A 155 25.19 -23.82 7.69
C LEU A 155 24.25 -24.92 7.18
N ARG A 156 24.16 -25.10 5.86
CA ARG A 156 23.30 -26.12 5.25
C ARG A 156 23.71 -27.52 5.74
N GLY A 157 22.73 -28.27 6.25
CA GLY A 157 22.97 -29.59 6.85
C GLY A 157 23.38 -29.55 8.33
N VAL A 158 23.74 -28.38 8.86
CA VAL A 158 24.02 -28.16 10.29
C VAL A 158 22.78 -27.62 11.00
N ILE A 159 22.03 -26.73 10.35
CA ILE A 159 20.77 -26.18 10.87
C ILE A 159 19.57 -26.64 10.04
N THR A 160 18.39 -26.61 10.66
CA THR A 160 17.11 -26.81 10.00
C THR A 160 16.41 -25.46 9.82
N ALA A 161 16.50 -24.90 8.63
CA ALA A 161 15.77 -23.70 8.22
C ALA A 161 14.56 -24.09 7.36
N ASN A 162 13.40 -23.52 7.66
CA ASN A 162 12.17 -23.72 6.92
C ASN A 162 11.63 -22.40 6.36
N THR A 163 11.25 -22.44 5.09
CA THR A 163 10.58 -21.32 4.42
C THR A 163 9.07 -21.44 4.62
N LEU A 164 8.44 -20.37 5.11
CA LEU A 164 7.00 -20.29 5.28
C LEU A 164 6.28 -20.29 3.92
N PRO A 165 5.12 -20.97 3.78
CA PRO A 165 4.43 -21.07 2.50
C PRO A 165 3.94 -19.70 1.99
N PRO A 166 4.22 -19.34 0.72
CA PRO A 166 3.81 -18.05 0.15
C PRO A 166 2.30 -17.81 0.13
N ALA A 167 1.47 -18.86 0.15
CA ALA A 167 0.01 -18.71 0.18
C ALA A 167 -0.53 -18.16 1.53
N THR A 168 0.24 -18.31 2.61
CA THR A 168 -0.11 -17.86 3.97
C THR A 168 0.81 -16.75 4.47
N PHE A 169 2.06 -16.73 4.01
CA PHE A 169 3.09 -15.75 4.36
C PHE A 169 3.74 -15.21 3.08
N PRO A 170 2.97 -14.53 2.22
CA PRO A 170 3.48 -14.07 0.93
C PRO A 170 4.64 -13.10 1.13
N SER A 171 5.62 -13.22 0.24
CA SER A 171 6.70 -12.26 0.16
C SER A 171 6.21 -10.94 -0.40
N ARG A 172 7.09 -9.94 -0.33
CA ARG A 172 6.91 -8.59 -0.87
C ARG A 172 6.42 -8.59 -2.33
N LEU A 173 7.00 -9.44 -3.17
CA LEU A 173 6.69 -9.52 -4.59
C LEU A 173 5.34 -10.22 -4.83
N VAL A 174 5.06 -11.28 -4.07
CA VAL A 174 3.86 -12.09 -4.25
C VAL A 174 2.60 -11.34 -3.86
N HIS A 175 2.63 -10.56 -2.77
CA HIS A 175 1.43 -9.85 -2.30
C HIS A 175 1.23 -8.48 -2.95
N LEU A 176 2.31 -7.74 -3.21
CA LEU A 176 2.21 -6.34 -3.63
C LEU A 176 2.49 -6.09 -5.11
N ALA A 177 3.31 -6.91 -5.75
CA ALA A 177 3.72 -6.69 -7.13
C ALA A 177 2.97 -7.59 -8.13
N ARG A 178 2.82 -8.89 -7.85
CA ARG A 178 2.18 -9.82 -8.79
C ARG A 178 0.70 -9.58 -9.03
N PRO A 179 -0.15 -9.41 -8.00
CA PRO A 179 -1.49 -8.92 -8.26
C PRO A 179 -1.36 -7.44 -8.64
N SER A 180 -1.85 -7.08 -9.83
CA SER A 180 -2.15 -5.68 -10.19
C SER A 180 -2.83 -4.98 -8.99
N ARG A 181 -2.59 -3.67 -8.79
CA ARG A 181 -3.03 -2.89 -7.61
C ARG A 181 -4.34 -3.40 -6.97
N VAL A 182 -4.21 -4.23 -5.95
CA VAL A 182 -5.34 -4.72 -5.14
C VAL A 182 -5.75 -3.71 -4.07
N PHE A 183 -7.06 -3.63 -3.81
CA PHE A 183 -7.68 -2.82 -2.76
C PHE A 183 -8.26 -3.76 -1.70
N ALA A 184 -8.62 -3.25 -0.52
CA ALA A 184 -9.09 -4.13 0.56
C ALA A 184 -10.32 -4.99 0.18
N TYR A 185 -11.25 -4.44 -0.61
CA TYR A 185 -12.45 -5.18 -1.03
C TYR A 185 -12.16 -6.30 -2.04
N HIS A 186 -10.99 -6.31 -2.69
CA HIS A 186 -10.57 -7.41 -3.55
C HIS A 186 -10.14 -8.67 -2.78
N GLN A 187 -10.02 -8.58 -1.44
CA GLN A 187 -9.56 -9.68 -0.57
C GLN A 187 -8.36 -10.44 -1.18
N PRO A 188 -7.24 -9.74 -1.45
CA PRO A 188 -6.17 -10.29 -2.28
C PRO A 188 -5.54 -11.57 -1.74
N CYS A 189 -5.69 -11.83 -0.43
CA CYS A 189 -5.22 -13.06 0.17
C CYS A 189 -6.07 -13.46 1.39
N PRO A 190 -7.13 -14.27 1.21
CA PRO A 190 -8.03 -14.66 2.30
C PRO A 190 -7.37 -15.60 3.32
N LYS A 191 -6.29 -16.29 2.93
CA LYS A 191 -5.53 -17.21 3.79
C LYS A 191 -4.28 -16.58 4.39
N CYS A 192 -4.00 -15.31 4.09
CA CYS A 192 -2.79 -14.67 4.58
C CYS A 192 -2.87 -14.45 6.09
N VAL A 193 -1.75 -14.75 6.74
CA VAL A 193 -1.54 -14.53 8.16
C VAL A 193 -0.86 -13.18 8.36
N VAL A 194 0.14 -12.89 7.54
CA VAL A 194 0.87 -11.63 7.52
C VAL A 194 1.07 -11.14 6.09
N VAL A 195 1.24 -9.83 5.95
CA VAL A 195 1.63 -9.15 4.72
C VAL A 195 2.82 -8.26 5.03
N HIS A 196 3.86 -8.31 4.22
CA HIS A 196 5.09 -7.55 4.43
C HIS A 196 5.31 -6.56 3.28
N SER A 197 5.40 -5.26 3.60
CA SER A 197 5.47 -4.17 2.62
C SER A 197 6.89 -3.68 2.32
N SER A 198 7.83 -4.60 2.08
CA SER A 198 9.23 -4.25 1.77
C SER A 198 9.55 -4.03 0.29
N TRP A 199 8.61 -4.23 -0.64
CA TRP A 199 8.84 -3.99 -2.08
C TRP A 199 8.77 -2.50 -2.44
N LEU A 200 7.99 -1.73 -1.69
CA LEU A 200 7.85 -0.30 -1.94
C LEU A 200 9.00 0.45 -1.29
N THR A 201 9.86 1.04 -2.10
CA THR A 201 10.89 1.95 -1.63
C THR A 201 10.25 3.26 -1.17
N GLY A 202 10.68 3.78 -0.03
CA GLY A 202 10.22 5.05 0.52
C GLY A 202 8.99 4.93 1.43
N HIS A 203 9.05 5.65 2.54
CA HIS A 203 8.01 5.65 3.57
C HIS A 203 6.62 6.03 3.02
N ALA A 204 6.53 7.07 2.19
CA ALA A 204 5.27 7.56 1.64
C ALA A 204 4.55 6.49 0.78
N ALA A 205 5.30 5.77 -0.05
CA ALA A 205 4.75 4.70 -0.89
C ALA A 205 4.23 3.54 -0.04
N LYS A 206 4.98 3.13 1.00
CA LYS A 206 4.55 2.10 1.95
C LYS A 206 3.24 2.48 2.66
N VAL A 207 3.20 3.69 3.24
CA VAL A 207 1.99 4.23 3.91
C VAL A 207 0.80 4.24 2.97
N TRP A 208 0.98 4.78 1.75
CA TRP A 208 -0.06 4.81 0.73
C TRP A 208 -0.63 3.41 0.45
N ARG A 209 0.26 2.43 0.25
CA ARG A 209 -0.16 1.07 -0.07
C ARG A 209 -0.90 0.39 1.08
N MET A 210 -0.46 0.64 2.31
CA MET A 210 -1.18 0.16 3.48
C MET A 210 -2.56 0.80 3.59
N LYS A 211 -2.71 2.10 3.28
CA LYS A 211 -4.02 2.78 3.23
C LYS A 211 -4.93 2.18 2.13
N ASP A 212 -4.42 1.93 0.93
CA ASP A 212 -5.14 1.23 -0.16
C ASP A 212 -5.62 -0.18 0.20
N GLN A 213 -4.97 -0.86 1.17
CA GLN A 213 -5.37 -2.20 1.62
C GLN A 213 -6.10 -2.21 2.96
N MET A 214 -6.44 -1.04 3.52
CA MET A 214 -6.98 -0.89 4.88
C MET A 214 -6.10 -1.52 5.98
N LEU A 215 -4.79 -1.55 5.77
CA LEU A 215 -3.79 -2.02 6.74
C LEU A 215 -3.20 -0.87 7.57
N TRP A 216 -3.49 0.37 7.19
CA TRP A 216 -3.14 1.55 7.96
C TRP A 216 -4.31 1.97 8.86
N SER A 217 -4.14 1.85 10.17
CA SER A 217 -5.19 2.14 11.17
C SER A 217 -4.87 3.35 12.06
N LEU A 218 -3.79 4.08 11.76
CA LEU A 218 -3.38 5.22 12.56
C LEU A 218 -4.23 6.45 12.23
N ASP A 219 -5.07 6.85 13.19
CA ASP A 219 -5.89 8.06 13.11
C ASP A 219 -5.08 9.33 13.46
N GLY A 220 -4.14 9.20 14.40
CA GLY A 220 -3.24 10.28 14.81
C GLY A 220 -3.95 11.48 15.48
N PRO A 221 -3.18 12.50 15.91
CA PRO A 221 -3.74 13.66 16.60
C PRO A 221 -4.63 14.54 15.71
N LYS A 222 -4.44 14.45 14.38
CA LYS A 222 -5.24 15.19 13.39
C LYS A 222 -6.56 14.49 13.01
N LYS A 223 -6.89 13.35 13.64
CA LYS A 223 -8.09 12.56 13.36
C LYS A 223 -8.23 12.26 11.87
N TYR A 224 -7.20 11.62 11.31
CA TYR A 224 -7.11 11.31 9.90
C TYR A 224 -8.41 10.69 9.37
N TYR A 225 -8.93 9.68 10.06
CA TYR A 225 -10.19 8.96 9.83
C TYR A 225 -11.37 9.55 10.60
N SER A 226 -11.22 9.84 11.90
CA SER A 226 -12.36 10.03 12.80
C SER A 226 -12.93 11.45 12.87
N ASP A 227 -12.46 12.39 12.05
CA ASP A 227 -12.91 13.79 12.09
C ASP A 227 -14.36 13.94 11.62
N PRO A 228 -15.34 14.21 12.53
CA PRO A 228 -16.74 14.25 12.17
C PRO A 228 -17.15 15.55 11.48
N LYS A 229 -16.27 16.57 11.49
CA LYS A 229 -16.54 17.88 10.88
C LYS A 229 -16.04 17.97 9.46
N ARG A 230 -15.20 17.01 9.04
CA ARG A 230 -14.60 17.00 7.72
C ARG A 230 -15.66 16.75 6.66
N LYS A 231 -15.62 17.60 5.65
CA LYS A 231 -16.45 17.49 4.46
C LYS A 231 -15.59 17.01 3.29
N TYR A 232 -16.20 16.26 2.39
CA TYR A 232 -15.49 15.60 1.31
C TYR A 232 -16.07 15.94 -0.05
N ILE A 233 -15.22 15.80 -1.07
CA ILE A 233 -15.60 15.67 -2.48
C ILE A 233 -15.10 14.32 -2.96
N GLU A 234 -15.91 13.61 -3.71
CA GLU A 234 -15.54 12.37 -4.39
C GLU A 234 -15.93 12.47 -5.86
N TYR A 235 -15.16 11.83 -6.73
CA TYR A 235 -15.54 11.66 -8.12
C TYR A 235 -15.15 10.27 -8.63
N SER A 236 -15.78 9.82 -9.72
CA SER A 236 -15.39 8.58 -10.40
C SER A 236 -14.64 8.85 -11.70
N ASN A 237 -13.97 7.81 -12.21
CA ASN A 237 -13.30 7.80 -13.51
C ASN A 237 -14.00 6.77 -14.42
N PRO A 238 -15.21 7.01 -14.94
CA PRO A 238 -16.05 5.98 -15.57
C PRO A 238 -15.64 5.59 -16.99
N SER A 239 -15.03 6.48 -17.78
CA SER A 239 -14.76 6.26 -19.22
C SER A 239 -13.58 5.32 -19.49
N SER A 240 -13.86 4.11 -20.02
CA SER A 240 -12.88 3.10 -20.49
C SER A 240 -11.74 3.67 -21.35
N MET A 241 -12.01 4.78 -22.04
CA MET A 241 -11.14 5.41 -23.02
C MET A 241 -10.50 6.73 -22.55
N ALA A 242 -10.72 7.15 -21.29
CA ALA A 242 -10.11 8.38 -20.78
C ALA A 242 -8.58 8.28 -20.83
N SER A 243 -7.94 9.32 -21.39
CA SER A 243 -6.48 9.42 -21.40
C SER A 243 -5.94 9.70 -20.00
N GLN A 244 -4.65 9.43 -19.80
CA GLN A 244 -3.94 9.80 -18.60
C GLN A 244 -4.06 11.31 -18.29
N GLU A 245 -3.96 12.15 -19.31
CA GLU A 245 -4.11 13.60 -19.18
C GLU A 245 -5.52 13.99 -18.72
N ALA A 246 -6.56 13.31 -19.23
CA ALA A 246 -7.93 13.55 -18.81
C ALA A 246 -8.14 13.23 -17.32
N GLU A 247 -7.58 12.12 -16.82
CA GLU A 247 -7.62 11.79 -15.38
C GLU A 247 -6.83 12.79 -14.53
N LEU A 248 -5.67 13.24 -14.99
CA LEU A 248 -4.86 14.23 -14.28
C LEU A 248 -5.57 15.59 -14.20
N ASN A 249 -6.22 16.01 -15.29
CA ASN A 249 -7.02 17.24 -15.32
C ASN A 249 -8.27 17.12 -14.43
N ALA A 250 -8.95 15.97 -14.43
CA ALA A 250 -10.06 15.70 -13.51
C ALA A 250 -9.60 15.74 -12.04
N LEU A 251 -8.41 15.19 -11.75
CA LEU A 251 -7.81 15.28 -10.42
C LEU A 251 -7.49 16.72 -10.03
N LYS A 252 -6.91 17.51 -10.94
CA LYS A 252 -6.67 18.95 -10.72
C LYS A 252 -7.98 19.66 -10.40
N ALA A 253 -9.02 19.45 -11.19
CA ALA A 253 -10.34 20.03 -10.98
C ALA A 253 -10.91 19.63 -9.61
N ALA A 254 -10.78 18.37 -9.20
CA ALA A 254 -11.22 17.92 -7.88
C ALA A 254 -10.55 18.69 -6.74
N PHE A 255 -9.23 18.90 -6.82
CA PHE A 255 -8.49 19.69 -5.84
C PHE A 255 -8.85 21.17 -5.85
N MET A 256 -9.14 21.75 -7.03
CA MET A 256 -9.63 23.12 -7.13
C MET A 256 -11.00 23.27 -6.45
N LEU A 257 -11.94 22.38 -6.76
CA LEU A 257 -13.26 22.35 -6.11
C LEU A 257 -13.14 22.14 -4.60
N GLY A 258 -12.26 21.23 -4.16
CA GLY A 258 -11.98 20.98 -2.75
C GLY A 258 -11.48 22.25 -2.05
N ALA A 259 -10.54 22.96 -2.66
CA ALA A 259 -10.06 24.23 -2.13
C ALA A 259 -11.14 25.31 -2.08
N MET A 260 -11.96 25.46 -3.13
CA MET A 260 -13.03 26.46 -3.19
C MET A 260 -14.14 26.20 -2.16
N LEU A 261 -14.46 24.93 -1.91
CA LEU A 261 -15.58 24.50 -1.07
C LEU A 261 -15.16 24.11 0.36
N ASP A 262 -13.88 24.22 0.71
CA ASP A 262 -13.30 23.75 1.97
C ASP A 262 -13.61 22.26 2.24
N ARG A 263 -13.27 21.42 1.26
CA ARG A 263 -13.52 19.97 1.27
C ARG A 263 -12.27 19.17 0.93
N THR A 264 -12.10 18.05 1.63
CA THR A 264 -11.05 17.07 1.36
C THR A 264 -11.43 16.19 0.17
N VAL A 265 -10.51 16.01 -0.79
CA VAL A 265 -10.74 15.17 -1.97
C VAL A 265 -10.54 13.69 -1.63
N ILE A 266 -11.57 12.87 -1.81
CA ILE A 266 -11.44 11.41 -1.85
C ILE A 266 -11.00 11.04 -3.25
N LEU A 267 -9.80 10.49 -3.36
CA LEU A 267 -9.20 10.14 -4.64
C LEU A 267 -9.94 8.97 -5.28
N PRO A 268 -10.09 8.98 -6.62
CA PRO A 268 -10.76 7.90 -7.33
C PRO A 268 -9.86 6.67 -7.41
N GLU A 269 -10.44 5.59 -7.94
CA GLU A 269 -9.65 4.53 -8.56
C GLU A 269 -9.06 5.07 -9.86
N PHE A 270 -7.72 5.11 -9.92
CA PHE A 270 -6.99 5.46 -11.13
C PHE A 270 -6.88 4.26 -12.06
N ARG A 271 -7.02 4.51 -13.35
CA ARG A 271 -6.99 3.45 -14.36
C ARG A 271 -5.60 2.92 -14.60
N CYS A 272 -5.57 1.70 -15.15
CA CYS A 272 -4.36 1.10 -15.65
C CYS A 272 -3.98 1.69 -17.02
N HIS A 273 -3.02 2.62 -17.09
CA HIS A 273 -2.55 3.15 -18.38
C HIS A 273 -1.41 2.30 -18.96
N ARG A 274 -1.34 2.20 -20.30
CA ARG A 274 -0.19 1.60 -20.98
C ARG A 274 0.97 2.58 -20.93
N CYS A 275 2.15 2.12 -20.50
CA CYS A 275 3.31 3.00 -20.42
C CYS A 275 3.76 3.49 -21.80
N PRO A 276 4.19 4.76 -21.92
CA PRO A 276 4.82 5.26 -23.13
C PRO A 276 6.05 4.42 -23.44
N THR A 277 6.22 4.02 -24.70
CA THR A 277 7.46 3.39 -25.17
C THR A 277 8.54 4.45 -25.26
N ALA A 278 9.79 4.12 -24.94
CA ALA A 278 10.91 5.07 -24.84
C ALA A 278 11.17 5.91 -26.11
N ASP A 279 10.60 5.48 -27.22
CA ASP A 279 10.82 5.91 -28.60
C ASP A 279 9.49 6.19 -29.35
N GLY A 280 8.33 6.08 -28.70
CA GLY A 280 7.02 6.13 -29.36
C GLY A 280 6.80 5.04 -30.43
N LYS A 281 7.74 4.07 -30.56
CA LYS A 281 7.86 3.10 -31.65
C LYS A 281 7.89 1.64 -31.20
N GLY A 282 7.45 1.34 -29.98
CA GLY A 282 6.95 0.00 -29.69
C GLY A 282 7.97 -1.09 -29.35
N THR A 283 9.21 -0.80 -28.92
CA THR A 283 10.15 -1.91 -28.61
C THR A 283 10.69 -2.02 -27.19
N THR A 284 10.48 -1.06 -26.27
CA THR A 284 10.61 -1.33 -24.82
C THR A 284 9.78 -0.36 -23.96
N PRO A 285 8.92 -0.83 -23.04
CA PRO A 285 8.25 0.03 -22.07
C PRO A 285 9.27 0.55 -21.04
N ARG A 286 9.28 1.86 -20.77
CA ARG A 286 10.08 2.45 -19.67
C ARG A 286 9.66 1.96 -18.29
N CYS A 287 8.44 1.45 -18.16
CA CYS A 287 7.96 0.78 -16.96
C CYS A 287 8.30 -0.71 -17.06
N SER A 288 9.41 -1.12 -16.47
CA SER A 288 9.79 -2.53 -16.36
C SER A 288 8.81 -3.35 -15.51
N ASP A 289 7.90 -2.71 -14.77
CA ASP A 289 7.00 -3.38 -13.84
C ASP A 289 5.50 -3.19 -14.15
N MET A 290 4.74 -4.27 -14.00
CA MET A 290 3.30 -4.32 -14.31
C MET A 290 2.45 -3.56 -13.27
N VAL A 291 3.05 -3.25 -12.11
CA VAL A 291 2.47 -2.67 -10.90
C VAL A 291 2.24 -1.16 -11.01
N THR A 292 3.12 -0.46 -11.74
CA THR A 292 3.06 0.99 -11.97
C THR A 292 2.11 1.35 -13.09
N ARG A 293 1.03 0.58 -13.30
CA ARG A 293 0.03 0.91 -14.34
C ARG A 293 -1.23 1.51 -13.77
N CYS A 294 -1.62 1.14 -12.54
CA CYS A 294 -2.97 1.37 -12.00
C CYS A 294 -3.03 2.21 -10.70
N SER A 295 -1.96 2.92 -10.34
CA SER A 295 -1.84 3.70 -9.09
C SER A 295 -1.65 5.19 -9.36
N LEU A 296 -1.79 6.06 -8.36
CA LEU A 296 -1.37 7.46 -8.49
C LEU A 296 0.12 7.55 -8.89
N GLY A 297 0.96 6.59 -8.48
CA GLY A 297 2.36 6.49 -8.92
C GLY A 297 2.55 5.90 -10.33
N ALA A 298 1.51 5.33 -10.94
CA ALA A 298 1.56 4.75 -12.28
C ALA A 298 1.65 5.76 -13.41
N PHE A 299 1.37 7.01 -13.09
CA PHE A 299 1.37 8.10 -14.05
C PHE A 299 2.76 8.37 -14.65
N GLY A 300 3.84 7.72 -14.19
CA GLY A 300 5.23 8.03 -14.61
C GLY A 300 5.67 9.48 -14.38
N GLN A 301 4.74 10.33 -13.95
CA GLN A 301 4.81 11.78 -13.77
C GLN A 301 4.52 12.14 -12.30
N LEU A 302 3.62 11.40 -11.63
CA LEU A 302 3.30 11.61 -10.22
C LEU A 302 4.18 10.71 -9.35
N ASP A 303 5.33 11.24 -8.95
CA ASP A 303 6.12 10.67 -7.87
C ASP A 303 5.33 10.80 -6.56
N LEU A 304 4.96 9.67 -5.94
CA LEU A 304 4.16 9.66 -4.70
C LEU A 304 4.82 10.44 -3.56
N ALA A 305 6.15 10.44 -3.47
CA ALA A 305 6.87 11.19 -2.45
C ALA A 305 6.77 12.69 -2.72
N LYS A 306 6.91 13.12 -3.98
CA LYS A 306 6.70 14.53 -4.37
C LYS A 306 5.25 14.96 -4.16
N PHE A 307 4.30 14.14 -4.59
CA PHE A 307 2.87 14.41 -4.42
C PHE A 307 2.50 14.56 -2.94
N ALA A 308 2.87 13.59 -2.10
CA ALA A 308 2.60 13.63 -0.67
C ALA A 308 3.39 14.74 0.07
N GLY A 309 4.55 15.14 -0.46
CA GLY A 309 5.33 16.25 0.08
C GLY A 309 4.80 17.63 -0.34
N ALA A 310 4.15 17.73 -1.50
CA ALA A 310 3.65 18.99 -2.05
C ALA A 310 2.19 19.28 -1.69
N ILE A 311 1.34 18.26 -1.62
CA ILE A 311 -0.08 18.39 -1.28
C ILE A 311 -0.26 18.05 0.20
N PRO A 312 -0.74 18.99 1.03
CA PRO A 312 -1.03 18.73 2.44
C PRO A 312 -1.97 17.52 2.62
N GLU A 313 -1.66 16.66 3.58
CA GLU A 313 -2.40 15.42 3.84
C GLU A 313 -3.88 15.68 4.21
N ASP A 314 -4.25 16.87 4.65
CA ASP A 314 -5.63 17.26 4.94
C ASP A 314 -6.47 17.55 3.69
N LEU A 315 -5.85 17.78 2.53
CA LEU A 315 -6.56 18.07 1.28
C LEU A 315 -7.03 16.82 0.54
N PHE A 316 -6.54 15.62 0.88
CA PHE A 316 -6.98 14.40 0.22
C PHE A 316 -7.07 13.17 1.13
N ARG A 317 -7.77 12.15 0.65
CA ARG A 317 -7.83 10.79 1.21
C ARG A 317 -7.79 9.77 0.07
N GLU A 318 -7.15 8.63 0.29
CA GLU A 318 -7.21 7.52 -0.66
C GLU A 318 -8.63 6.95 -0.67
N ARG A 319 -9.05 6.35 -1.79
CA ARG A 319 -10.41 5.81 -1.94
C ARG A 319 -10.84 4.89 -0.80
N MET A 320 -9.90 4.09 -0.28
CA MET A 320 -10.17 3.10 0.76
C MET A 320 -10.41 3.70 2.14
N PHE A 321 -10.11 4.99 2.31
CA PHE A 321 -10.39 5.75 3.52
C PHE A 321 -11.82 5.57 4.04
N ARG A 322 -12.80 5.63 3.14
CA ARG A 322 -14.22 5.56 3.51
C ARG A 322 -14.65 4.22 4.08
N TYR A 323 -13.87 3.16 3.88
CA TYR A 323 -14.16 1.83 4.41
C TYR A 323 -13.44 1.55 5.73
N ASN A 324 -12.63 2.49 6.22
CA ASN A 324 -11.99 2.35 7.52
C ASN A 324 -13.06 2.41 8.64
N PRO A 325 -13.04 1.50 9.64
CA PRO A 325 -14.01 1.50 10.74
C PRO A 325 -14.07 2.80 11.55
N LEU A 326 -12.99 3.58 11.57
CA LEU A 326 -12.94 4.88 12.27
C LEU A 326 -13.57 6.02 11.48
N THR A 327 -13.74 5.86 10.16
CA THR A 327 -14.34 6.89 9.31
C THR A 327 -15.83 7.03 9.66
N PRO A 328 -16.35 8.24 9.90
CA PRO A 328 -17.76 8.46 10.17
C PRO A 328 -18.64 7.87 9.06
N LYS A 329 -19.71 7.15 9.43
CA LYS A 329 -20.65 6.55 8.46
C LYS A 329 -21.26 7.56 7.47
N SER A 330 -21.37 8.82 7.88
CA SER A 330 -21.79 9.94 7.01
C SER A 330 -20.85 10.13 5.82
N ALA A 331 -19.57 9.79 5.94
CA ALA A 331 -18.59 9.83 4.86
C ALA A 331 -18.59 8.55 3.99
N TRP A 332 -19.29 7.48 4.39
CA TRP A 332 -19.33 6.21 3.65
C TRP A 332 -20.27 6.25 2.45
N GLY A 333 -21.32 7.09 2.49
CA GLY A 333 -22.37 7.10 1.46
C GLY A 333 -23.34 5.94 1.53
N GLY A 334 -23.68 5.52 2.74
CA GLY A 334 -24.44 4.29 3.01
C GLY A 334 -25.93 4.32 2.71
N SER A 335 -26.38 5.15 1.78
CA SER A 335 -27.74 5.07 1.25
C SER A 335 -27.65 4.92 -0.26
N LEU A 336 -28.31 3.89 -0.80
CA LEU A 336 -28.70 3.80 -2.22
C LEU A 336 -29.44 5.05 -2.74
N PHE A 337 -29.73 6.03 -1.87
CA PHE A 337 -30.39 7.30 -2.16
C PHE A 337 -29.51 8.56 -2.01
N ASP A 338 -28.18 8.44 -1.79
CA ASP A 338 -27.30 9.60 -1.99
C ASP A 338 -26.96 9.70 -3.47
N SER A 339 -27.93 10.15 -4.28
CA SER A 339 -27.74 10.36 -5.71
C SER A 339 -26.48 11.22 -5.93
N PRO A 340 -25.53 10.78 -6.79
CA PRO A 340 -24.42 11.63 -7.16
C PRO A 340 -24.94 12.97 -7.68
N VAL A 341 -24.24 14.05 -7.36
CA VAL A 341 -24.45 15.33 -8.04
C VAL A 341 -23.94 15.14 -9.47
N HIS A 342 -24.88 14.90 -10.38
CA HIS A 342 -24.56 14.79 -11.79
C HIS A 342 -24.28 16.20 -12.34
N LEU A 343 -23.01 16.47 -12.61
CA LEU A 343 -22.61 17.63 -13.38
C LEU A 343 -22.30 17.17 -14.78
N SER A 344 -23.22 17.44 -15.71
CA SER A 344 -22.94 17.34 -17.13
C SER A 344 -22.57 18.72 -17.64
N PHE A 345 -21.32 18.89 -18.03
CA PHE A 345 -20.87 20.08 -18.75
C PHE A 345 -20.96 19.77 -20.24
N ASP A 346 -21.76 20.52 -20.98
CA ASP A 346 -21.85 20.40 -22.43
C ASP A 346 -20.53 20.88 -23.04
N SER A 347 -19.62 19.95 -23.29
CA SER A 347 -18.39 20.23 -24.04
C SER A 347 -18.78 20.42 -25.50
N GLY A 348 -19.11 21.66 -25.86
CA GLY A 348 -19.55 22.02 -27.21
C GLY A 348 -18.69 21.40 -28.32
N LYS A 349 -19.38 20.71 -29.24
CA LYS A 349 -18.97 20.37 -30.61
C LYS A 349 -17.48 20.02 -30.81
N GLY A 350 -17.05 18.88 -30.28
CA GLY A 350 -15.87 18.19 -30.83
C GLY A 350 -15.09 17.34 -29.85
N GLY A 351 -15.51 16.09 -29.65
CA GLY A 351 -14.60 15.04 -29.21
C GLY A 351 -15.17 14.04 -28.21
N ILE A 352 -15.74 12.96 -28.74
CA ILE A 352 -16.04 11.66 -28.09
C ILE A 352 -17.13 11.78 -27.00
N GLY A 353 -18.41 11.50 -27.26
CA GLY A 353 -18.92 10.26 -27.83
C GLY A 353 -19.58 9.44 -26.72
N SER A 354 -20.92 9.50 -26.66
CA SER A 354 -21.86 8.62 -25.94
C SER A 354 -21.39 7.98 -24.61
N LEU A 355 -21.97 8.45 -23.50
CA LEU A 355 -22.03 7.69 -22.26
C LEU A 355 -22.75 6.35 -22.54
N GLN A 356 -22.05 5.23 -22.46
CA GLN A 356 -22.69 3.92 -22.33
C GLN A 356 -23.20 3.75 -20.90
N ALA A 357 -24.37 3.13 -20.76
CA ALA A 357 -24.98 2.82 -19.47
C ALA A 357 -24.01 2.06 -18.55
N SER A 358 -23.97 2.49 -17.29
CA SER A 358 -23.36 1.71 -16.21
C SER A 358 -24.06 0.34 -16.11
N PRO A 359 -23.32 -0.78 -15.94
CA PRO A 359 -23.92 -2.11 -15.78
C PRO A 359 -24.61 -2.31 -14.42
N GLU A 360 -24.66 -1.29 -13.56
CA GLU A 360 -25.44 -1.34 -12.32
C GLU A 360 -26.89 -0.88 -12.56
N PRO A 361 -27.90 -1.63 -12.07
CA PRO A 361 -29.29 -1.39 -12.41
C PRO A 361 -29.80 -0.09 -11.78
N GLY A 362 -30.06 0.91 -12.62
CA GLY A 362 -30.93 2.05 -12.29
C GLY A 362 -30.41 3.43 -12.66
N TRP A 363 -30.03 3.70 -13.91
CA TRP A 363 -29.72 5.08 -14.36
C TRP A 363 -30.07 5.27 -15.84
N GLU A 364 -30.95 6.24 -16.15
CA GLU A 364 -31.25 6.68 -17.52
C GLU A 364 -30.83 8.15 -17.69
N ILE A 365 -30.14 8.44 -18.80
CA ILE A 365 -29.57 9.74 -19.15
C ILE A 365 -30.51 10.41 -20.15
N GLN A 366 -30.92 11.66 -19.93
CA GLN A 366 -31.53 12.49 -20.99
C GLN A 366 -30.55 13.56 -21.48
N SER A 367 -30.18 13.46 -22.76
CA SER A 367 -29.67 14.58 -23.55
C SER A 367 -30.68 14.92 -24.65
N SER A 368 -31.03 16.21 -24.73
CA SER A 368 -31.68 16.93 -25.84
C SER A 368 -32.71 16.21 -26.73
N ARG A 369 -33.87 15.87 -26.16
CA ARG A 369 -35.21 16.11 -26.74
C ARG A 369 -36.24 15.77 -25.69
N ALA A 370 -37.19 16.66 -25.41
CA ALA A 370 -38.34 16.34 -24.56
C ALA A 370 -39.08 15.12 -25.13
N PRO A 371 -39.24 14.01 -24.37
CA PRO A 371 -40.26 13.03 -24.64
C PRO A 371 -41.40 13.23 -23.65
N GLU A 372 -42.62 13.15 -24.16
CA GLU A 372 -43.80 12.94 -23.34
C GLU A 372 -43.58 11.76 -22.40
N ILE A 373 -43.74 12.04 -21.10
CA ILE A 373 -44.22 11.18 -20.01
C ILE A 373 -43.97 9.67 -20.16
N LEU A 374 -43.18 9.09 -19.26
CA LEU A 374 -43.57 7.90 -18.46
C LEU A 374 -42.69 7.76 -17.19
N SER A 375 -43.30 8.20 -16.08
CA SER A 375 -43.20 7.74 -14.67
C SER A 375 -41.87 7.26 -14.06
N GLY A 376 -41.43 7.96 -12.98
CA GLY A 376 -40.87 7.25 -11.83
C GLY A 376 -39.98 8.02 -10.85
N ALA A 377 -39.25 9.05 -11.28
CA ALA A 377 -38.40 9.84 -10.40
C ALA A 377 -38.32 11.29 -10.91
N GLU A 378 -38.83 12.24 -10.12
CA GLU A 378 -38.72 13.67 -10.41
C GLU A 378 -37.26 14.10 -10.33
N VAL A 379 -36.62 14.34 -11.49
CA VAL A 379 -35.41 15.15 -11.57
C VAL A 379 -35.87 16.60 -11.70
N HIS A 380 -35.57 17.42 -10.68
CA HIS A 380 -35.92 18.85 -10.72
C HIS A 380 -35.15 19.54 -11.87
N PRO A 381 -35.84 20.22 -12.81
CA PRO A 381 -35.22 20.88 -13.97
C PRO A 381 -34.29 22.06 -13.62
N ASP A 382 -34.21 22.45 -12.34
CA ASP A 382 -33.39 23.57 -11.86
C ASP A 382 -31.90 23.22 -11.64
N ASN A 383 -31.49 21.98 -11.88
CA ASN A 383 -30.11 21.52 -11.61
C ASN A 383 -29.17 21.54 -12.82
N VAL A 384 -29.58 22.14 -13.94
CA VAL A 384 -28.70 22.29 -15.11
C VAL A 384 -27.77 23.49 -14.90
N LEU A 385 -26.57 23.22 -14.38
CA LEU A 385 -25.55 24.25 -14.18
C LEU A 385 -25.02 24.70 -15.54
N THR A 386 -25.28 25.95 -15.89
CA THR A 386 -24.77 26.55 -17.12
C THR A 386 -23.49 27.32 -16.77
N PRO A 387 -22.29 26.86 -17.18
CA PRO A 387 -21.05 27.58 -16.92
C PRO A 387 -20.97 28.90 -17.71
N ALA A 388 -20.01 29.74 -17.34
CA ALA A 388 -19.66 30.96 -18.07
C ALA A 388 -19.38 30.70 -19.57
N ALA A 389 -19.34 31.77 -20.37
CA ALA A 389 -19.26 31.71 -21.84
C ALA A 389 -18.03 30.95 -22.40
N ASP A 390 -16.99 30.72 -21.59
CA ASP A 390 -15.79 29.93 -21.92
C ASP A 390 -15.90 28.44 -21.54
N GLY A 391 -17.05 28.02 -21.00
CA GLY A 391 -17.34 26.66 -20.54
C GLY A 391 -16.73 26.31 -19.18
N SER A 392 -16.08 27.25 -18.49
CA SER A 392 -15.37 27.02 -17.23
C SER A 392 -16.06 27.73 -16.06
N PRO A 393 -16.44 27.03 -14.97
CA PRO A 393 -17.11 27.68 -13.87
C PRO A 393 -16.15 28.52 -13.03
N THR A 394 -16.57 29.73 -12.70
CA THR A 394 -15.89 30.61 -11.76
C THR A 394 -16.07 30.13 -10.32
N GLU A 395 -15.17 30.54 -9.43
CA GLU A 395 -15.26 30.23 -8.00
C GLU A 395 -16.57 30.72 -7.36
N ASP A 396 -17.06 31.90 -7.76
CA ASP A 396 -18.34 32.42 -7.26
C ASP A 396 -19.51 31.54 -7.73
N GLU A 397 -19.49 31.03 -8.96
CA GLU A 397 -20.48 30.05 -9.46
C GLU A 397 -20.39 28.73 -8.71
N VAL A 398 -19.19 28.17 -8.53
CA VAL A 398 -18.98 26.94 -7.75
C VAL A 398 -19.50 27.08 -6.32
N ILE A 399 -19.23 28.22 -5.67
CA ILE A 399 -19.74 28.53 -4.32
C ILE A 399 -21.26 28.72 -4.34
N ALA A 400 -21.82 29.38 -5.35
CA ALA A 400 -23.27 29.55 -5.47
C ALA A 400 -23.98 28.19 -5.65
N TRP A 401 -23.39 27.27 -6.42
CA TRP A 401 -23.95 25.96 -6.70
C TRP A 401 -23.81 24.99 -5.51
N PHE A 402 -22.66 24.99 -4.83
CA PHE A 402 -22.34 23.95 -3.85
C PHE A 402 -22.00 24.46 -2.44
N GLY A 403 -21.79 25.76 -2.25
CA GLY A 403 -21.36 26.32 -0.97
C GLY A 403 -22.39 26.18 0.15
N SER A 404 -23.68 26.16 -0.19
CA SER A 404 -24.78 25.89 0.76
C SER A 404 -24.97 24.40 1.07
N GLN A 405 -24.32 23.50 0.32
CA GLN A 405 -24.48 22.07 0.50
C GLN A 405 -23.85 21.62 1.82
N THR A 406 -24.69 21.13 2.74
CA THR A 406 -24.27 20.61 4.04
C THR A 406 -23.89 19.14 4.01
N ALA A 407 -24.12 18.47 2.88
CA ALA A 407 -23.82 17.06 2.70
C ALA A 407 -22.36 16.75 3.11
N PRO A 408 -22.13 15.67 3.87
CA PRO A 408 -20.79 15.27 4.31
C PRO A 408 -19.88 14.96 3.12
N VAL A 409 -20.44 14.46 2.02
CA VAL A 409 -19.72 14.16 0.77
C VAL A 409 -20.50 14.74 -0.41
N LEU A 410 -19.83 15.49 -1.27
CA LEU A 410 -20.34 15.80 -2.61
C LEU A 410 -19.76 14.79 -3.58
N ARG A 411 -20.62 14.10 -4.33
CA ARG A 411 -20.21 13.07 -5.28
C ARG A 411 -20.42 13.55 -6.70
N PHE A 412 -19.39 13.44 -7.53
CA PHE A 412 -19.46 13.72 -8.95
C PHE A 412 -19.29 12.42 -9.74
N GLU A 413 -20.06 12.24 -10.80
CA GLU A 413 -19.89 11.07 -11.67
C GLU A 413 -18.49 11.08 -12.32
N HIS A 414 -18.10 12.22 -12.88
CA HIS A 414 -16.74 12.48 -13.34
C HIS A 414 -16.45 13.98 -13.34
N LEU A 415 -15.18 14.34 -13.45
CA LEU A 415 -14.73 15.74 -13.57
C LEU A 415 -13.94 15.98 -14.86
N TYR A 416 -14.08 15.09 -15.84
CA TYR A 416 -13.44 15.26 -17.15
C TYR A 416 -13.92 16.55 -17.83
N GLY A 417 -12.97 17.29 -18.41
CA GLY A 417 -13.24 18.55 -19.10
C GLY A 417 -13.46 19.77 -18.19
N LEU A 418 -13.66 19.56 -16.88
CA LEU A 418 -13.90 20.65 -15.94
C LEU A 418 -12.63 21.46 -15.67
N ARG A 419 -12.74 22.78 -15.73
CA ARG A 419 -11.64 23.72 -15.47
C ARG A 419 -12.10 24.87 -14.58
N PRO A 420 -12.29 24.66 -13.26
CA PRO A 420 -12.74 25.72 -12.37
C PRO A 420 -11.74 26.88 -12.35
N GLN A 421 -12.19 28.11 -12.13
CA GLN A 421 -11.32 29.28 -12.08
C GLN A 421 -11.43 29.98 -10.72
N PHE A 422 -10.30 30.19 -10.04
CA PHE A 422 -10.31 30.99 -8.81
C PHE A 422 -10.62 32.45 -9.12
N ARG A 423 -11.41 33.09 -8.26
CA ARG A 423 -11.75 34.51 -8.34
C ARG A 423 -10.52 35.40 -8.20
N HIS A 424 -9.58 34.99 -7.35
CA HIS A 424 -8.38 35.77 -7.04
C HIS A 424 -7.14 35.21 -7.72
N PRO A 425 -6.43 36.00 -8.55
CA PRO A 425 -5.21 35.54 -9.24
C PRO A 425 -4.14 34.99 -8.30
N ALA A 426 -3.96 35.59 -7.12
CA ALA A 426 -3.00 35.11 -6.13
C ALA A 426 -3.32 33.69 -5.64
N ARG A 427 -4.62 33.36 -5.49
CA ARG A 427 -5.07 32.03 -5.06
C ARG A 427 -4.87 31.00 -6.19
N ALA A 428 -5.16 31.38 -7.43
CA ALA A 428 -4.83 30.57 -8.61
C ALA A 428 -3.33 30.26 -8.69
N SER A 429 -2.48 31.29 -8.60
CA SER A 429 -1.02 31.11 -8.66
C SER A 429 -0.48 30.25 -7.52
N ALA A 430 -1.01 30.40 -6.30
CA ALA A 430 -0.61 29.57 -5.17
C ALA A 430 -1.02 28.10 -5.37
N PHE A 431 -2.24 27.86 -5.87
CA PHE A 431 -2.72 26.52 -6.21
C PHE A 431 -1.88 25.89 -7.32
N ASP A 432 -1.64 26.61 -8.42
CA ASP A 432 -0.85 26.10 -9.54
C ASP A 432 0.60 25.80 -9.11
N ALA A 433 1.20 26.64 -8.27
CA ALA A 433 2.52 26.38 -7.72
C ALA A 433 2.55 25.09 -6.85
N MET A 434 1.51 24.85 -6.04
CA MET A 434 1.37 23.59 -5.28
C MET A 434 1.21 22.39 -6.22
N TRP A 435 0.31 22.50 -7.19
CA TRP A 435 0.02 21.47 -8.16
C TRP A 435 1.26 21.09 -8.97
N ASN A 436 1.97 22.07 -9.52
CA ASN A 436 3.19 21.86 -10.31
C ASN A 436 4.30 21.18 -9.50
N ARG A 437 4.46 21.54 -8.21
CA ARG A 437 5.38 20.80 -7.32
C ARG A 437 4.97 19.35 -7.12
N ALA A 438 3.67 19.07 -7.04
CA ALA A 438 3.14 17.72 -6.84
C ALA A 438 3.26 16.85 -8.09
N THR A 439 3.14 17.45 -9.28
CA THR A 439 3.09 16.73 -10.56
C THR A 439 4.38 16.79 -11.37
N GLY A 440 5.32 17.67 -11.00
CA GLY A 440 6.56 17.89 -11.76
C GLY A 440 6.35 18.55 -13.12
N MET A 441 5.24 19.28 -13.30
CA MET A 441 4.88 20.02 -14.53
C MET A 441 5.33 21.47 -14.51
#